data_AF-A0A8H7WV95-F1
#
_entry.id   AF-A0A8H7WV95-F1
#
_cell.length_a   1.000
_cell.length_b   1.000
_cell.length_c   1.000
_cell.angle_alpha   90.00
_cell.angle_beta   90.00
_cell.angle_gamma   90.00
#
_symmetry.space_group_name_H-M   'P 1'
#
loop_
_entity.id
_entity.type
_entity.pdbx_description
1 polymer ?
#
loop_
_entity_poly.entity_id
_entity_poly.type
_entity_poly.pdbx_seq_one_letter_code
_entity_poly.pdbx_strand_id
1 'polypeptide(L)'
;MPNLPSSSPSLTTLTSLPPELLHQILTHIPKSDLPSIRLLNHTFETLAFSILFRNLLNWLDYKTSHAAVVALALDVCERPSGMWSPWASEPEGE
;
A
#
# COMPACT_ATOMS: atom_id res chain seq x y z
N MET A 1 -20.16 45.45 -4.55
CA MET A 1 -19.22 44.41 -4.99
C MET A 1 -19.85 43.06 -4.66
N PRO A 2 -20.18 42.19 -5.61
CA PRO A 2 -20.78 40.89 -5.28
C PRO A 2 -19.68 39.91 -4.86
N ASN A 3 -19.91 39.24 -3.73
CA ASN A 3 -19.05 38.20 -3.18
C ASN A 3 -19.01 36.99 -4.12
N LEU A 4 -17.81 36.58 -4.55
CA LEU A 4 -17.61 35.27 -5.18
C LEU A 4 -17.82 34.18 -4.13
N PRO A 5 -18.60 33.12 -4.39
CA PRO A 5 -18.55 31.93 -3.56
C PRO A 5 -17.21 31.22 -3.83
N SER A 6 -16.34 31.13 -2.83
CA SER A 6 -15.20 30.21 -2.85
C SER A 6 -15.72 28.78 -2.67
N SER A 7 -16.24 28.19 -3.75
CA SER A 7 -16.63 26.79 -3.78
C SER A 7 -15.37 25.93 -3.94
N SER A 8 -14.57 25.86 -2.87
CA SER A 8 -13.68 24.71 -2.69
C SER A 8 -14.60 23.48 -2.60
N PRO A 9 -14.46 22.46 -3.47
CA PRO A 9 -15.25 21.25 -3.30
C PRO A 9 -14.92 20.67 -1.93
N SER A 10 -15.89 20.68 -1.03
CA SER A 10 -15.75 20.06 0.27
C SER A 10 -15.49 18.57 0.06
N LEU A 11 -14.48 18.03 0.75
CA LEU A 11 -14.03 16.63 0.67
C LEU A 11 -15.18 15.61 0.80
N THR A 12 -16.29 16.01 1.43
CA THR A 12 -17.55 15.28 1.58
C THR A 12 -18.30 15.02 0.28
N THR A 13 -18.11 15.83 -0.75
CA THR A 13 -18.75 15.64 -2.07
C THR A 13 -18.11 14.50 -2.86
N LEU A 14 -16.78 14.35 -2.76
CA LEU A 14 -16.04 13.28 -3.43
C LEU A 14 -16.35 11.90 -2.84
N THR A 15 -16.58 11.80 -1.53
CA THR A 15 -16.97 10.54 -0.89
C THR A 15 -18.40 10.09 -1.20
N SER A 16 -19.23 10.99 -1.73
CA SER A 16 -20.61 10.68 -2.14
C SER A 16 -20.70 10.10 -3.55
N LEU A 17 -19.61 10.13 -4.33
CA LEU A 17 -19.58 9.58 -5.67
C LEU A 17 -19.53 8.04 -5.64
N PRO A 18 -20.16 7.37 -6.62
CA PRO A 18 -19.97 5.94 -6.84
C PRO A 18 -18.48 5.58 -6.95
N PRO A 19 -18.06 4.44 -6.37
CA PRO A 19 -16.67 4.01 -6.37
C PRO A 19 -16.11 3.81 -7.78
N GLU A 20 -16.95 3.49 -8.76
CA GLU A 20 -16.56 3.33 -10.17
C GLU A 20 -16.10 4.66 -10.78
N LEU A 21 -16.83 5.75 -10.49
CA LEU A 21 -16.47 7.09 -10.97
C LEU A 21 -15.22 7.60 -10.26
N LEU A 22 -15.09 7.34 -8.96
CA LEU A 22 -13.87 7.62 -8.21
C LEU A 22 -12.67 6.88 -8.78
N HIS A 23 -12.82 5.58 -9.06
CA HIS A 23 -11.76 4.79 -9.68
C HIS A 23 -11.35 5.37 -11.04
N GLN A 24 -12.31 5.74 -11.88
CA GLN A 24 -12.01 6.33 -13.19
C GLN A 24 -11.26 7.66 -13.07
N ILE A 25 -11.65 8.54 -12.14
CA ILE A 25 -10.91 9.78 -11.85
C ILE A 25 -9.47 9.45 -11.43
N LEU A 26 -9.28 8.51 -10.51
CA LEU A 26 -7.97 8.12 -10.02
C LEU A 26 -7.07 7.54 -11.12
N THR A 27 -7.63 6.86 -12.13
CA THR A 27 -6.82 6.35 -13.25
C THR A 27 -6.25 7.43 -14.16
N HIS A 28 -6.79 8.65 -14.14
CA HIS A 28 -6.29 9.78 -14.92
C HIS A 28 -5.25 10.62 -14.17
N ILE A 29 -5.01 10.34 -12.89
CA ILE A 29 -4.06 11.08 -12.06
C ILE A 29 -2.64 10.50 -12.25
N PRO A 30 -1.59 11.34 -12.25
CA PRO A 30 -0.21 10.87 -12.25
C PRO A 30 0.07 9.91 -11.10
N LYS A 31 0.81 8.82 -11.38
CA LYS A 31 1.14 7.81 -10.37
C LYS A 31 1.95 8.38 -9.18
N SER A 32 2.68 9.48 -9.39
CA SER A 32 3.42 10.19 -8.33
C SER A 32 2.52 10.71 -7.21
N ASP A 33 1.26 11.01 -7.53
CA ASP A 33 0.36 11.74 -6.64
C ASP A 33 -0.62 10.79 -5.93
N LEU A 34 -0.76 9.55 -6.44
CA LEU A 34 -1.59 8.50 -5.86
C LEU A 34 -1.23 8.14 -4.41
N PRO A 35 0.05 8.09 -3.97
CA PRO A 35 0.39 7.84 -2.58
C PRO A 35 -0.20 8.88 -1.62
N SER A 36 -0.23 10.15 -2.01
CA SER A 36 -0.81 11.23 -1.21
C SER A 36 -2.33 11.14 -1.16
N ILE A 37 -2.96 10.80 -2.29
CA ILE A 37 -4.42 10.62 -2.37
C ILE A 37 -4.91 9.45 -1.51
N ARG A 38 -4.07 8.41 -1.39
CA ARG A 38 -4.31 7.24 -0.54
C ARG A 38 -4.57 7.58 0.92
N LEU A 39 -4.08 8.73 1.39
CA LEU A 39 -4.20 9.19 2.78
C LEU A 39 -5.50 9.95 3.07
N LEU A 40 -6.34 10.21 2.06
CA LEU A 40 -7.57 11.00 2.24
C LEU A 40 -8.65 10.26 3.01
N ASN A 41 -8.90 8.98 2.68
CA ASN A 41 -9.80 8.09 3.40
C ASN A 41 -9.60 6.63 2.98
N HIS A 42 -10.30 5.71 3.65
CA HIS A 42 -10.24 4.27 3.37
C HIS A 42 -10.70 3.89 1.93
N THR A 43 -11.66 4.61 1.35
CA THR A 43 -12.15 4.36 -0.02
C THR A 43 -11.07 4.70 -1.05
N PHE A 44 -10.47 5.89 -0.94
CA PHE A 44 -9.32 6.31 -1.74
C PHE A 44 -8.13 5.41 -1.50
N GLU A 45 -7.94 4.92 -0.27
CA GLU A 45 -6.87 3.98 0.02
C GLU A 45 -7.01 2.70 -0.81
N THR A 46 -8.18 2.08 -0.73
CA THR A 46 -8.48 0.83 -1.43
C THR A 46 -8.37 0.99 -2.94
N LEU A 47 -8.90 2.08 -3.48
CA LEU A 47 -8.89 2.34 -4.92
C LEU A 47 -7.51 2.74 -5.47
N ALA A 48 -6.76 3.60 -4.77
CA ALA A 48 -5.42 3.96 -5.24
C ALA A 48 -4.40 2.84 -5.04
N PHE A 49 -4.58 1.97 -4.04
CA PHE A 49 -3.76 0.76 -3.87
C PHE A 49 -3.87 -0.15 -5.10
N SER A 50 -5.08 -0.45 -5.57
CA SER A 50 -5.27 -1.32 -6.73
C SER A 50 -4.64 -0.74 -8.00
N ILE A 51 -4.64 0.59 -8.18
CA ILE A 51 -4.03 1.28 -9.32
C ILE A 51 -2.49 1.28 -9.21
N LEU A 52 -1.94 1.59 -8.04
CA LEU A 52 -0.49 1.63 -7.79
C LEU A 52 0.14 0.25 -7.99
N PHE A 53 -0.54 -0.78 -7.49
CA PHE A 53 -0.02 -2.15 -7.47
C PHE A 53 -0.65 -3.06 -8.53
N ARG A 54 -1.34 -2.49 -9.53
CA ARG A 54 -1.95 -3.27 -10.63
C ARG A 54 -0.96 -4.19 -11.33
N ASN A 55 0.28 -3.77 -11.44
CA ASN A 55 1.36 -4.52 -12.08
C ASN A 55 2.25 -5.26 -11.07
N LEU A 56 1.96 -5.22 -9.77
CA LEU A 56 2.79 -5.87 -8.76
C LEU A 56 2.78 -7.39 -8.94
N LEU A 57 1.66 -7.95 -9.41
CA LEU A 57 1.56 -9.37 -9.81
C LEU A 57 2.45 -9.71 -11.01
N ASN A 58 2.71 -8.77 -11.92
CA ASN A 58 3.64 -8.97 -13.04
C ASN A 58 5.11 -8.85 -12.61
N TRP A 59 5.36 -8.21 -11.46
CA TRP A 59 6.69 -8.07 -10.86
C TRP A 59 7.06 -9.25 -9.96
N LEU A 60 6.07 -9.97 -9.44
CA LEU A 60 6.30 -11.19 -8.68
C LEU A 60 6.53 -12.35 -9.67
N ASP A 61 7.79 -12.58 -10.05
CA ASP A 61 8.15 -13.86 -10.66
C ASP A 61 7.77 -14.97 -9.66
N TYR A 62 6.83 -15.83 -10.07
CA TYR A 62 6.35 -16.93 -9.23
C TYR A 62 7.51 -17.78 -8.74
N LYS A 63 8.50 -18.06 -9.61
CA LYS A 63 9.61 -18.93 -9.26
C LYS A 63 10.49 -18.31 -8.17
N THR A 64 10.86 -17.05 -8.34
CA THR A 64 11.66 -16.30 -7.36
C THR A 64 10.91 -16.08 -6.04
N SER A 65 9.64 -15.68 -6.11
CA SER A 65 8.81 -15.45 -4.91
C SER A 65 8.52 -16.73 -4.14
N HIS A 66 8.19 -17.82 -4.84
CA HIS A 66 7.98 -19.13 -4.23
C HIS A 66 9.26 -19.64 -3.57
N ALA A 67 10.40 -19.54 -4.26
CA ALA A 67 11.69 -19.93 -3.69
C ALA A 67 12.02 -19.11 -2.43
N ALA A 68 11.76 -17.80 -2.42
CA ALA A 68 11.97 -16.96 -1.25
C ALA A 68 11.06 -17.34 -0.07
N VAL A 69 9.78 -17.63 -0.32
CA VAL A 69 8.84 -18.06 0.73
C VAL A 69 9.24 -19.43 1.30
N VAL A 70 9.63 -20.38 0.44
CA VAL A 70 10.12 -21.70 0.88
C VAL A 70 11.41 -21.56 1.68
N ALA A 71 12.36 -20.74 1.22
CA ALA A 71 13.60 -20.48 1.95
C ALA A 71 13.34 -19.86 3.33
N LEU A 72 12.41 -18.90 3.43
CA LEU A 72 12.00 -18.33 4.71
C LEU A 72 11.34 -19.36 5.63
N ALA A 73 10.45 -20.20 5.11
CA ALA A 73 9.80 -21.24 5.90
C ALA A 73 10.81 -22.26 6.44
N LEU A 74 11.79 -22.65 5.62
CA LEU A 74 12.89 -23.53 6.03
C LEU A 74 13.80 -22.83 7.06
N ASP A 75 14.15 -21.57 6.85
CA ASP A 75 14.95 -20.78 7.80
C ASP A 75 14.27 -20.67 9.17
N VAL A 76 12.95 -20.53 9.21
CA VAL A 76 12.17 -20.58 10.47
C VAL A 76 12.26 -21.94 11.15
N CYS A 77 12.23 -23.03 10.39
CA CYS A 77 12.32 -24.40 10.94
C CYS A 77 13.74 -24.79 11.35
N GLU A 78 14.76 -24.25 10.71
CA GLU A 78 16.17 -24.62 10.92
C GLU A 78 16.86 -23.73 11.97
N ARG A 79 16.34 -22.53 12.24
CA ARG A 79 16.92 -21.66 13.28
C ARG A 79 16.63 -22.19 14.69
N PRO A 80 17.65 -22.24 15.57
CA PRO A 80 17.44 -22.55 16.98
C PRO A 80 16.39 -21.63 17.58
N SER A 81 15.47 -22.18 18.37
CA SER A 81 14.38 -21.45 19.04
C SER A 81 14.86 -20.24 19.85
N GLY A 82 16.12 -20.22 20.28
CA GLY A 82 16.76 -19.10 20.95
C GLY A 82 16.93 -17.84 20.09
N MET A 83 17.05 -17.95 18.76
CA MET A 83 17.20 -16.79 17.85
C MET A 83 15.90 -16.02 17.63
N TRP A 84 14.75 -16.65 17.89
CA TRP A 84 13.43 -16.03 17.77
C TRP A 84 12.95 -15.42 19.09
N SER A 85 13.74 -15.54 20.15
CA SER A 85 13.41 -14.94 21.43
C SER A 85 13.43 -13.42 21.31
N PRO A 86 12.47 -12.70 21.92
CA PRO A 86 12.56 -11.24 22.10
C PRO A 86 13.85 -10.80 22.83
N TRP A 87 14.53 -11.75 23.48
CA TRP A 87 15.79 -11.58 24.21
C TRP A 87 17.02 -12.09 23.46
N ALA A 88 16.88 -12.47 22.18
CA ALA A 88 18.00 -12.82 21.31
C ALA A 88 18.79 -11.54 20.97
N SER A 89 19.58 -11.08 21.92
CA SER A 89 20.51 -9.96 21.71
C SER A 89 21.73 -10.45 20.94
N GLU A 90 22.30 -9.56 20.14
CA GLU A 90 23.58 -9.76 19.44
C GLU A 90 24.65 -10.21 20.44
N PRO A 91 25.55 -11.15 20.10
CA PRO A 91 26.59 -11.59 21.02
C PRO A 91 27.41 -10.38 21.48
N GLU A 92 27.55 -10.21 22.80
CA GLU A 92 28.46 -9.21 23.36
C GLU A 92 29.87 -9.57 22.88
N GLY A 93 30.43 -8.73 22.00
CA GLY A 93 31.73 -8.95 21.41
C GLY A 93 32.83 -8.94 22.47
N GLU A 94 33.61 -10.02 22.50
CA GLU A 94 34.94 -10.06 23.14
C GLU A 94 36.02 -9.45 22.24
#